data_AF-A0AAJ3NFX4-F1
#
_entry.id   AF-A0AAJ3NFX4-F1
#
_cell.length_a   1.000
_cell.length_b   1.000
_cell.length_c   1.000
_cell.angle_alpha   90.00
_cell.angle_beta   90.00
_cell.angle_gamma   90.00
#
_symmetry.space_group_name_H-M   'P 1'
#
loop_
_entity.id
_entity.type
_entity.pdbx_description
1 polymer ?
#
loop_
_entity_poly.entity_id
_entity_poly.type
_entity_poly.pdbx_seq_one_letter_code
_entity_poly.pdbx_strand_id
1 'polypeptide(L)'
;MYPDSQIIPSTFKDYTDLWELNNSYNVEDLLTSIQIGSTANGDIICITEHRIGKIFILPRHSMEIIAFTTFNDAIKSFIMEEKSMIYFDPDFDREQEQISLIKSIGGLIDILPIQEKFLQLFSYDFVINENTQPQYFFRKIGGWVTFDLVYKNSIYVKFQNQNCNDVLPITSFLKEYAE
;
A
#
# COMPACT_ATOMS: atom_id res chain seq x y z
N MET A 1 -22.33 8.46 -1.46
CA MET A 1 -21.82 7.51 -2.47
C MET A 1 -22.01 6.14 -1.87
N TYR A 2 -22.95 5.35 -2.38
CA TYR A 2 -23.17 3.97 -1.91
C TYR A 2 -21.99 3.11 -2.37
N PRO A 3 -21.52 2.12 -1.59
CA PRO A 3 -20.47 1.23 -2.05
C PRO A 3 -20.98 0.41 -3.23
N ASP A 4 -20.22 0.42 -4.33
CA ASP A 4 -20.53 -0.31 -5.55
C ASP A 4 -20.66 -1.81 -5.24
N SER A 5 -21.86 -2.35 -5.43
CA SER A 5 -22.24 -3.73 -5.14
C SER A 5 -21.60 -4.77 -6.09
N GLN A 6 -20.54 -4.42 -6.82
CA GLN A 6 -20.00 -5.24 -7.93
C GLN A 6 -18.54 -5.67 -7.77
N ILE A 7 -17.81 -5.30 -6.72
CA ILE A 7 -16.35 -5.19 -6.87
C ILE A 7 -15.53 -6.47 -6.57
N ILE A 8 -16.02 -7.48 -5.86
CA ILE A 8 -15.24 -8.74 -5.69
C ILE A 8 -15.52 -9.80 -6.78
N PRO A 9 -16.78 -10.10 -7.15
CA PRO A 9 -17.07 -11.22 -8.05
C PRO A 9 -16.43 -11.06 -9.43
N SER A 10 -16.18 -9.83 -9.90
CA SER A 10 -15.55 -9.56 -11.19
C SER A 10 -14.02 -9.43 -11.11
N THR A 11 -13.49 -8.97 -9.97
CA THR A 11 -12.06 -8.64 -9.83
C THR A 11 -11.22 -9.87 -9.47
N PHE A 12 -11.78 -10.83 -8.74
CA PHE A 12 -11.05 -12.00 -8.23
C PHE A 12 -11.57 -13.33 -8.75
N LYS A 13 -12.50 -13.31 -9.71
CA LYS A 13 -13.10 -14.53 -10.28
C LYS A 13 -12.07 -15.53 -10.78
N ASP A 14 -10.99 -15.00 -11.36
CA ASP A 14 -9.92 -15.79 -11.98
C ASP A 14 -8.72 -15.98 -11.04
N TYR A 15 -8.81 -15.51 -9.79
CA TYR A 15 -7.71 -15.44 -8.83
C TYR A 15 -8.08 -16.05 -7.45
N THR A 16 -9.03 -16.98 -7.44
CA THR A 16 -9.50 -17.64 -6.20
C THR A 16 -8.47 -18.59 -5.58
N ASP A 17 -7.36 -18.83 -6.28
CA ASP A 17 -6.22 -19.65 -5.86
C ASP A 17 -5.12 -18.86 -5.12
N LEU A 18 -5.26 -17.53 -5.02
CA LEU A 18 -4.34 -16.65 -4.28
C LEU A 18 -4.38 -16.84 -2.76
N TRP A 19 -5.39 -17.52 -2.22
CA TRP A 19 -5.54 -17.76 -0.79
C TRP A 19 -5.84 -19.24 -0.52
N GLU A 20 -5.36 -19.73 0.62
CA GLU A 20 -5.65 -21.06 1.12
C GLU A 20 -7.10 -21.11 1.62
N LEU A 21 -7.95 -21.68 0.79
CA LEU A 21 -9.31 -22.02 1.14
C LEU A 21 -9.33 -23.21 2.09
N ASN A 22 -10.15 -23.12 3.12
CA ASN A 22 -10.28 -24.16 4.13
C ASN A 22 -11.76 -24.43 4.41
N ASN A 23 -12.06 -25.27 5.39
CA ASN A 23 -13.44 -25.59 5.74
C ASN A 23 -14.27 -24.35 6.15
N SER A 24 -13.61 -23.24 6.50
CA SER A 24 -14.24 -21.98 6.89
C SER A 24 -14.59 -21.06 5.70
N TYR A 25 -13.81 -21.11 4.60
CA TYR A 25 -14.02 -20.29 3.40
C TYR A 25 -13.79 -21.09 2.13
N ASN A 26 -14.79 -21.13 1.25
CA ASN A 26 -14.71 -21.76 -0.06
C ASN A 26 -14.75 -20.72 -1.19
N VAL A 27 -14.66 -21.19 -2.44
CA VAL A 27 -14.70 -20.35 -3.63
C VAL A 27 -16.01 -19.56 -3.75
N GLU A 28 -17.14 -20.16 -3.38
CA GLU A 28 -18.45 -19.49 -3.43
C GLU A 28 -18.51 -18.34 -2.42
N ASP A 29 -17.94 -18.50 -1.22
CA ASP A 29 -17.86 -17.44 -0.21
C ASP A 29 -17.05 -16.24 -0.72
N LEU A 30 -15.93 -16.49 -1.40
CA LEU A 30 -15.14 -15.43 -2.06
C LEU A 30 -15.96 -14.71 -3.12
N LEU A 31 -16.57 -15.47 -4.05
CA LEU A 31 -17.26 -14.93 -5.21
C LEU A 31 -18.58 -14.23 -4.87
N THR A 32 -19.15 -14.47 -3.70
CA THR A 32 -20.39 -13.82 -3.23
C THR A 32 -20.12 -12.71 -2.21
N SER A 33 -18.88 -12.56 -1.76
CA SER A 33 -18.52 -11.53 -0.79
C SER A 33 -18.51 -10.12 -1.39
N ILE A 34 -18.68 -9.14 -0.52
CA ILE A 34 -18.64 -7.72 -0.87
C ILE A 34 -17.38 -7.11 -0.26
N GLN A 35 -16.57 -6.44 -1.07
CA GLN A 35 -15.46 -5.61 -0.57
C GLN A 35 -16.04 -4.38 0.10
N ILE A 36 -15.65 -4.14 1.34
CA ILE A 36 -16.06 -2.95 2.08
C ILE A 36 -14.89 -1.98 2.32
N GLY A 37 -13.66 -2.39 2.02
CA GLY A 37 -12.48 -1.53 2.11
C GLY A 37 -11.18 -2.26 1.85
N SER A 38 -10.08 -1.54 2.04
CA SER A 38 -8.72 -2.08 2.00
C SER A 38 -7.83 -1.40 3.04
N THR A 39 -6.81 -2.10 3.51
CA THR A 39 -5.78 -1.52 4.39
C THR A 39 -4.75 -0.71 3.58
N ALA A 40 -3.92 0.08 4.26
CA ALA A 40 -2.78 0.74 3.63
C ALA A 40 -1.76 -0.25 3.02
N ASN A 41 -1.73 -1.48 3.54
CA ASN A 41 -0.91 -2.56 3.01
C ASN A 41 -1.53 -3.24 1.77
N GLY A 42 -2.76 -2.84 1.41
CA GLY A 42 -3.51 -3.42 0.30
C GLY A 42 -4.22 -4.72 0.63
N ASP A 43 -4.38 -5.07 1.92
CA ASP A 43 -5.24 -6.19 2.32
C ASP A 43 -6.70 -5.83 2.07
N ILE A 44 -7.49 -6.79 1.62
CA ILE A 44 -8.88 -6.54 1.22
C ILE A 44 -9.80 -6.98 2.35
N ILE A 45 -10.75 -6.11 2.71
CA ILE A 45 -11.73 -6.39 3.77
C ILE A 45 -13.06 -6.75 3.10
N CYS A 46 -13.52 -7.96 3.37
CA CYS A 46 -14.69 -8.55 2.74
C CYS A 46 -15.79 -8.84 3.75
N ILE A 47 -17.05 -8.81 3.30
CA ILE A 47 -18.20 -9.30 4.06
C ILE A 47 -18.96 -10.38 3.30
N THR A 48 -19.49 -11.37 4.01
CA THR A 48 -20.41 -12.38 3.47
C THR A 48 -21.61 -12.57 4.40
N GLU A 49 -22.79 -12.75 3.81
CA GLU A 49 -24.04 -12.99 4.55
C GLU A 49 -24.21 -14.46 4.95
N HIS A 50 -23.42 -15.38 4.38
CA HIS A 50 -23.73 -16.81 4.40
C HIS A 50 -23.11 -17.60 5.57
N ARG A 51 -22.31 -17.00 6.47
CA ARG A 51 -21.62 -17.75 7.55
C ARG A 51 -21.35 -17.00 8.87
N ILE A 52 -20.95 -17.79 9.88
CA ILE A 52 -20.34 -17.34 11.14
C ILE A 52 -18.93 -16.85 10.81
N GLY A 53 -18.60 -15.60 11.15
CA GLY A 53 -17.40 -14.93 10.63
C GLY A 53 -17.71 -14.06 9.41
N LYS A 54 -18.72 -13.19 9.54
CA LYS A 54 -19.27 -12.37 8.45
C LYS A 54 -18.25 -11.47 7.79
N ILE A 55 -17.10 -11.25 8.42
CA ILE A 55 -16.07 -10.33 7.99
C ILE A 55 -14.78 -11.11 7.91
N PHE A 56 -14.08 -11.01 6.79
CA PHE A 56 -12.79 -11.66 6.60
C PHE A 56 -11.83 -10.76 5.83
N ILE A 57 -10.54 -11.00 6.02
CA ILE A 57 -9.47 -10.27 5.37
C ILE A 57 -8.80 -11.21 4.38
N LEU A 58 -8.59 -10.71 3.16
CA LEU A 58 -7.73 -11.31 2.16
C LEU A 58 -6.38 -10.58 2.18
N PRO A 59 -5.38 -11.12 2.88
CA PRO A 59 -4.10 -10.45 3.02
C PRO A 59 -3.32 -10.45 1.70
N ARG A 60 -2.59 -9.36 1.43
CA ARG A 60 -1.77 -9.24 0.22
C ARG A 60 -0.47 -10.06 0.28
N HIS A 61 0.02 -10.29 1.50
CA HIS A 61 1.33 -10.88 1.76
C HIS A 61 1.24 -12.22 2.53
N SER A 62 0.04 -12.82 2.58
CA SER A 62 -0.19 -14.13 3.18
C SER A 62 -1.23 -14.88 2.36
N MET A 63 -1.17 -16.21 2.38
CA MET A 63 -2.18 -17.07 1.79
C MET A 63 -3.35 -17.31 2.76
N GLU A 64 -3.18 -17.07 4.06
CA GLU A 64 -4.17 -17.41 5.07
C GLU A 64 -5.26 -16.34 5.20
N ILE A 65 -6.52 -16.75 5.06
CA ILE A 65 -7.69 -15.88 5.27
C ILE A 65 -7.93 -15.69 6.77
N ILE A 66 -8.05 -14.44 7.21
CA ILE A 66 -8.31 -14.10 8.62
C ILE A 66 -9.78 -13.74 8.81
N ALA A 67 -10.43 -14.35 9.79
CA ALA A 67 -11.88 -14.30 9.98
C ALA A 67 -12.30 -13.63 11.29
N PHE A 68 -13.37 -12.85 11.23
CA PHE A 68 -13.91 -12.13 12.38
C PHE A 68 -15.43 -12.24 12.44
N THR A 69 -15.94 -12.44 13.65
CA THR A 69 -17.38 -12.47 13.93
C THR A 69 -17.97 -11.06 14.01
N THR A 70 -17.19 -10.06 14.39
CA THR A 70 -17.61 -8.66 14.49
C THR A 70 -16.67 -7.72 13.74
N PHE A 71 -17.21 -6.60 13.26
CA PHE A 71 -16.41 -5.57 12.59
C PHE A 71 -15.40 -4.95 13.52
N ASN A 72 -15.75 -4.83 14.81
CA ASN A 72 -14.84 -4.27 15.80
C ASN A 72 -13.61 -5.16 16.00
N ASP A 73 -13.75 -6.49 15.95
CA ASP A 73 -12.61 -7.40 16.08
C ASP A 73 -11.71 -7.35 14.83
N ALA A 74 -12.31 -7.22 13.64
CA ALA A 74 -11.57 -6.98 12.40
C ALA A 74 -10.79 -5.66 12.44
N ILE A 75 -11.40 -4.59 12.98
CA ILE A 75 -10.70 -3.31 13.14
C ILE A 75 -9.56 -3.44 14.17
N LYS A 76 -9.81 -4.09 15.30
CA LYS A 76 -8.78 -4.31 16.33
C LYS A 76 -7.60 -5.11 15.82
N SER A 77 -7.79 -6.07 14.91
CA SER A 77 -6.64 -6.81 14.33
C SER A 77 -5.69 -5.93 13.51
N PHE A 78 -6.17 -4.79 13.02
CA PHE A 78 -5.31 -3.79 12.36
C PHE A 78 -4.67 -2.80 13.32
N ILE A 79 -5.26 -2.64 14.52
CA ILE A 79 -4.71 -1.77 15.55
C ILE A 79 -3.68 -2.59 16.31
N MET A 80 -2.44 -2.61 15.83
CA MET A 80 -1.31 -3.07 16.64
C MET A 80 -1.33 -2.31 17.98
N GLU A 81 -1.24 -3.03 19.10
CA GLU A 81 -1.24 -2.45 20.46
C GLU A 81 -0.05 -1.50 20.73
N GLU A 82 0.87 -1.34 19.78
CA GLU A 82 1.93 -0.34 19.83
C GLU A 82 1.58 0.87 18.95
N LYS A 83 1.16 1.97 19.62
CA LYS A 83 1.11 3.35 19.10
C LYS A 83 1.14 3.45 17.56
N SER A 84 0.08 2.95 16.90
CA SER A 84 -0.06 3.11 15.46
C SER A 84 -0.07 4.61 15.18
N MET A 85 0.97 5.14 14.55
CA MET A 85 0.96 6.53 14.11
C MET A 85 -0.20 6.66 13.11
N ILE A 86 -1.24 7.39 13.51
CA ILE A 86 -2.34 7.70 12.61
C ILE A 86 -1.76 8.60 11.52
N TYR A 87 -1.74 8.08 10.30
CA TYR A 87 -1.38 8.82 9.10
C TYR A 87 -2.56 8.78 8.14
N PHE A 88 -3.01 9.95 7.73
CA PHE A 88 -4.03 10.09 6.70
C PHE A 88 -3.29 10.24 5.38
N ASP A 89 -3.48 9.29 4.46
CA ASP A 89 -2.98 9.40 3.09
C ASP A 89 -4.05 10.07 2.21
N PRO A 90 -3.95 11.37 1.92
CA PRO A 90 -4.99 12.09 1.21
C PRO A 90 -5.02 11.66 -0.27
N ASP A 91 -6.23 11.36 -0.75
CA ASP A 91 -6.49 11.09 -2.17
C ASP A 91 -6.92 12.33 -2.95
N PHE A 92 -7.42 13.34 -2.26
CA PHE A 92 -7.73 14.64 -2.84
C PHE A 92 -6.46 15.47 -3.04
N ASP A 93 -6.36 16.11 -4.21
CA ASP A 93 -5.24 17.00 -4.58
C ASP A 93 -3.86 16.32 -4.51
N ARG A 94 -3.81 15.01 -4.75
CA ARG A 94 -2.57 14.24 -4.82
C ARG A 94 -1.88 14.43 -6.16
N GLU A 95 -0.58 14.55 -6.12
CA GLU A 95 0.33 14.44 -7.26
C GLU A 95 1.29 13.27 -7.03
N GLN A 96 1.74 12.66 -8.13
CA GLN A 96 2.72 11.59 -8.09
C GLN A 96 3.77 11.77 -9.18
N GLU A 97 5.03 11.75 -8.77
CA GLU A 97 6.17 11.76 -9.67
C GLU A 97 6.88 10.40 -9.65
N GLN A 98 7.25 9.92 -10.85
CA GLN A 98 8.12 8.77 -11.02
C GLN A 98 9.49 9.25 -11.49
N ILE A 99 10.52 8.92 -10.73
CA ILE A 99 11.92 9.10 -11.11
C ILE A 99 12.42 7.76 -11.66
N SER A 100 12.69 7.72 -12.97
CA SER A 100 13.25 6.53 -13.64
C SER A 100 14.75 6.43 -13.36
N LEU A 101 15.22 5.23 -12.99
CA LEU A 101 16.64 4.90 -12.84
C LEU A 101 17.21 4.21 -14.08
N ILE A 102 16.41 4.06 -15.14
CA ILE A 102 16.85 3.51 -16.42
C ILE A 102 17.49 4.64 -17.23
N LYS A 103 18.77 4.47 -17.58
CA LYS A 103 19.52 5.46 -18.38
C LYS A 103 19.05 5.44 -19.82
N SER A 104 19.01 6.62 -20.44
CA SER A 104 18.64 6.81 -21.86
C SER A 104 19.53 6.04 -22.84
N ILE A 105 20.82 5.88 -22.51
CA ILE A 105 21.82 5.14 -23.30
C ILE A 105 21.88 3.64 -22.95
N GLY A 106 20.94 3.15 -22.13
CA GLY A 106 20.96 1.81 -21.56
C GLY A 106 21.75 1.73 -20.25
N GLY A 107 21.34 0.79 -19.39
CA GLY A 107 21.87 0.61 -18.04
C GLY A 107 20.93 1.08 -16.94
N LEU A 108 21.25 0.68 -15.71
CA LEU A 108 20.45 0.94 -14.51
C LEU A 108 21.32 1.70 -13.51
N ILE A 109 20.77 2.77 -12.92
CA ILE A 109 21.39 3.46 -11.79
C ILE A 109 21.14 2.61 -10.55
N ASP A 110 22.18 2.39 -9.74
CA ASP A 110 22.04 1.64 -8.49
C ASP A 110 21.21 2.48 -7.49
N ILE A 111 20.09 1.90 -7.05
CA ILE A 111 19.14 2.54 -6.15
C ILE A 111 19.66 2.63 -4.71
N LEU A 112 20.55 1.71 -4.28
CA LEU A 112 20.97 1.61 -2.88
C LEU A 112 21.76 2.85 -2.40
N PRO A 113 22.77 3.36 -3.13
CA PRO A 113 23.48 4.57 -2.71
C PRO A 113 22.56 5.80 -2.65
N ILE A 114 21.54 5.87 -3.51
CA ILE A 114 20.56 6.96 -3.52
C ILE A 114 19.71 6.89 -2.24
N GLN A 115 19.22 5.70 -1.89
CA GLN A 115 18.45 5.48 -0.68
C GLN A 115 19.25 5.80 0.58
N GLU A 116 20.49 5.32 0.68
CA GLU A 116 21.37 5.62 1.82
C GLU A 116 21.56 7.12 2.00
N LYS A 117 21.80 7.84 0.89
CA LYS A 117 21.98 9.28 0.93
C LYS A 117 20.69 10.04 1.25
N PHE A 118 19.55 9.57 0.72
CA PHE A 118 18.23 10.09 1.05
C PHE A 118 17.96 10.02 2.55
N LEU A 119 18.23 8.87 3.17
CA LEU A 119 18.01 8.66 4.61
C LEU A 119 18.94 9.49 5.50
N GLN A 120 20.09 9.93 4.98
CA GLN A 120 20.97 10.87 5.69
C GLN A 120 20.49 12.32 5.63
N LEU A 121 19.73 12.69 4.60
CA LEU A 121 19.34 14.07 4.32
C LEU A 121 17.91 14.41 4.74
N PHE A 122 17.00 13.42 4.68
CA PHE A 122 15.58 13.64 4.88
C PHE A 122 15.08 12.83 6.07
N SER A 123 14.48 13.51 7.04
CA SER A 123 13.76 12.87 8.14
C SER A 123 12.32 12.59 7.71
N TYR A 124 11.90 11.33 7.86
CA TYR A 124 10.54 10.86 7.61
C TYR A 124 9.82 10.58 8.94
N ASP A 125 8.49 10.57 8.92
CA ASP A 125 7.67 10.35 10.12
C ASP A 125 7.59 8.87 10.51
N PHE A 126 7.40 8.00 9.52
CA PHE A 126 7.42 6.54 9.66
C PHE A 126 7.63 5.89 8.29
N VAL A 127 7.86 4.58 8.30
CA VAL A 127 8.09 3.78 7.10
C VAL A 127 7.26 2.50 7.18
N ILE A 128 6.80 2.02 6.04
CA ILE A 128 6.26 0.67 5.88
C ILE A 128 7.09 -0.09 4.84
N ASN A 129 7.00 -1.41 4.83
CA ASN A 129 7.67 -2.27 3.85
C ASN A 129 9.20 -2.09 3.80
N GLU A 130 9.84 -1.82 4.95
CA GLU A 130 11.26 -1.45 5.10
C GLU A 130 12.23 -2.32 4.26
N ASN A 131 11.94 -3.61 4.13
CA ASN A 131 12.82 -4.60 3.53
C ASN A 131 12.54 -4.91 2.06
N THR A 132 11.46 -4.38 1.46
CA THR A 132 11.04 -4.74 0.08
C THR A 132 10.86 -3.52 -0.81
N GLN A 133 9.85 -2.71 -0.55
CA GLN A 133 9.58 -1.46 -1.25
C GLN A 133 9.31 -0.39 -0.19
N PRO A 134 10.36 0.05 0.52
CA PRO A 134 10.20 0.94 1.66
C PRO A 134 9.53 2.23 1.22
N GLN A 135 8.43 2.53 1.88
CA GLN A 135 7.62 3.71 1.65
C GLN A 135 7.73 4.61 2.88
N TYR A 136 8.53 5.65 2.73
CA TYR A 136 8.83 6.65 3.76
C TYR A 136 7.76 7.73 3.71
N PHE A 137 7.01 7.90 4.80
CA PHE A 137 5.92 8.86 4.87
C PHE A 137 6.37 10.18 5.47
N PHE A 138 5.82 11.26 4.91
CA PHE A 138 6.14 12.64 5.23
C PHE A 138 4.82 13.41 5.40
N ARG A 139 4.44 13.67 6.65
CA ARG A 139 3.30 14.53 7.01
C ARG A 139 3.45 15.93 6.41
N LYS A 140 4.68 16.44 6.37
CA LYS A 140 4.99 17.78 5.84
C LYS A 140 4.57 17.96 4.39
N ILE A 141 4.70 16.93 3.55
CA ILE A 141 4.29 16.99 2.13
C ILE A 141 2.90 16.36 1.91
N GLY A 142 2.31 15.76 2.95
CA GLY A 142 1.06 15.01 2.85
C GLY A 142 1.19 13.79 1.92
N GLY A 143 2.34 13.13 1.93
CA GLY A 143 2.61 12.01 1.03
C GLY A 143 3.81 11.15 1.46
N TRP A 144 4.46 10.51 0.48
CA TRP A 144 5.48 9.51 0.72
C TRP A 144 6.48 9.40 -0.41
N VAL A 145 7.63 8.78 -0.10
CA VAL A 145 8.67 8.40 -1.07
C VAL A 145 8.86 6.90 -1.00
N THR A 146 8.71 6.20 -2.12
CA THR A 146 8.90 4.75 -2.23
C THR A 146 10.09 4.42 -3.10
N PHE A 147 11.01 3.62 -2.56
CA PHE A 147 12.11 3.04 -3.33
C PHE A 147 11.72 1.63 -3.77
N ASP A 148 11.69 1.38 -5.08
CA ASP A 148 11.37 0.05 -5.59
C ASP A 148 12.62 -0.85 -5.53
N LEU A 149 12.91 -1.46 -4.37
CA LEU A 149 14.08 -2.33 -4.24
C LEU A 149 13.88 -3.73 -4.87
N VAL A 150 12.65 -4.03 -5.33
CA VAL A 150 12.32 -5.29 -6.02
C VAL A 150 12.75 -5.20 -7.49
N TYR A 151 12.23 -4.21 -8.22
CA TYR A 151 12.55 -4.04 -9.64
C TYR A 151 13.72 -3.08 -9.88
N LYS A 152 14.10 -2.28 -8.88
CA LYS A 152 15.29 -1.39 -8.84
C LYS A 152 15.36 -0.38 -9.97
N ASN A 153 14.23 -0.03 -10.57
CA ASN A 153 14.19 0.79 -11.78
C ASN A 153 13.54 2.16 -11.57
N SER A 154 12.96 2.41 -10.40
CA SER A 154 12.23 3.64 -10.15
C SER A 154 12.12 3.99 -8.68
N ILE A 155 11.92 5.29 -8.46
CA ILE A 155 11.57 5.88 -7.17
C ILE A 155 10.28 6.67 -7.40
N TYR A 156 9.30 6.51 -6.50
CA TYR A 156 8.01 7.17 -6.61
C TYR A 156 7.86 8.17 -5.47
N VAL A 157 7.35 9.36 -5.78
CA VAL A 157 7.06 10.40 -4.80
C VAL A 157 5.60 10.79 -4.94
N LYS A 158 4.80 10.54 -3.90
CA LYS A 158 3.44 11.06 -3.77
C LYS A 158 3.47 12.27 -2.84
N PHE A 159 2.72 13.32 -3.16
CA PHE A 159 2.56 14.50 -2.30
C PHE A 159 1.23 15.17 -2.58
N GLN A 160 0.81 16.11 -1.72
CA GLN A 160 -0.32 16.99 -2.03
C GLN A 160 0.16 18.24 -2.76
N ASN A 161 -0.56 18.67 -3.79
CA ASN A 161 -0.19 19.82 -4.61
C ASN A 161 -0.07 21.11 -3.80
N GLN A 162 -0.94 21.31 -2.79
CA GLN A 162 -0.81 22.42 -1.83
C GLN A 162 0.54 22.48 -1.09
N ASN A 163 1.25 21.36 -0.99
CA ASN A 163 2.57 21.24 -0.33
C ASN A 163 3.73 21.10 -1.35
N CYS A 164 3.53 21.49 -2.62
CA CYS A 164 4.54 21.32 -3.67
C CYS A 164 5.90 21.94 -3.33
N ASN A 165 5.92 23.10 -2.66
CA ASN A 165 7.17 23.76 -2.26
C ASN A 165 7.98 22.93 -1.25
N ASP A 166 7.31 22.13 -0.42
CA ASP A 166 7.97 21.28 0.58
C ASP A 166 8.51 19.98 -0.03
N VAL A 167 7.99 19.54 -1.17
CA VAL A 167 8.49 18.34 -1.88
C VAL A 167 9.65 18.67 -2.82
N LEU A 168 9.81 19.92 -3.27
CA LEU A 168 10.88 20.34 -4.20
C LEU A 168 12.28 19.88 -3.78
N PRO A 169 12.73 20.02 -2.51
CA PRO A 169 14.07 19.56 -2.13
C PRO A 169 14.25 18.04 -2.30
N ILE A 170 13.19 17.26 -2.07
CA ILE A 170 13.19 15.80 -2.23
C ILE A 170 13.26 15.46 -3.72
N THR A 171 12.37 16.01 -4.54
CA THR A 171 12.32 15.66 -5.97
C THR A 171 13.54 16.17 -6.73
N SER A 172 14.08 17.35 -6.39
CA SER A 172 15.34 17.85 -6.96
C SER A 172 16.51 16.94 -6.62
N PHE A 173 16.66 16.53 -5.35
CA PHE A 173 17.69 15.58 -4.94
C PHE A 173 17.58 14.25 -5.71
N LEU A 174 16.38 13.67 -5.79
CA LEU A 174 16.19 12.38 -6.47
C LEU A 174 16.47 12.47 -7.98
N LYS A 175 16.13 13.59 -8.62
CA LYS A 175 16.39 13.82 -10.05
C LYS A 175 17.88 14.01 -10.33
N GLU A 176 18.62 14.71 -9.47
CA GLU A 176 20.08 14.88 -9.60
C GLU A 176 20.82 13.54 -9.63
N TYR A 177 20.34 12.55 -8.88
CA TYR A 177 20.92 11.20 -8.86
C TYR A 177 20.43 10.28 -9.98
N ALA A 178 19.39 10.68 -10.72
CA ALA A 178 18.78 9.91 -11.80
C ALA A 178 19.26 10.35 -13.20
N GLU A 179 19.99 11.47 -13.30
CA GLU A 179 20.66 11.97 -14.51
C GLU A 179 22.05 11.34 -14.71
#